data_AF-A0A846X4F4-F1
#
_entry.id   AF-A0A846X4F4-F1
#
_cell.length_a   1.000
_cell.length_b   1.000
_cell.length_c   1.000
_cell.angle_alpha   90.00
_cell.angle_beta   90.00
_cell.angle_gamma   90.00
#
_symmetry.space_group_name_H-M   'P 1'
#
loop_
_entity.id
_entity.type
_entity.pdbx_description
1 polymer ?
#
loop_
_entity_poly.entity_id
_entity_poly.type
_entity_poly.pdbx_seq_one_letter_code
_entity_poly.pdbx_strand_id
1 'polypeptide(L)'
;MSDYIRYDYATIRGALDDIATRTTVLLQQAEGIRTEQMKFEGAWEDPDSATAYQAVQTKWNSGFEEITSLLARVKTAAENAVQSMQTTNAQAAQGWQV
;
A
#
# COMPACT_ATOMS: atom_id res chain seq x y z
N MET A 1 38.06 9.81 12.07
CA MET A 1 36.83 10.60 11.94
C MET A 1 35.74 9.62 11.55
N SER A 2 34.86 9.25 12.49
CA SER A 2 33.71 8.42 12.14
C SER A 2 32.80 9.30 11.29
N ASP A 3 32.60 8.91 10.04
CA ASP A 3 31.72 9.58 9.10
C ASP A 3 30.29 9.32 9.59
N TYR A 4 29.83 10.16 10.53
CA TYR A 4 28.46 10.11 11.02
C TYR A 4 27.59 10.51 9.85
N ILE A 5 27.06 9.53 9.11
CA ILE A 5 25.94 9.72 8.21
C ILE A 5 24.85 10.38 9.06
N ARG A 6 24.66 11.68 8.84
CA ARG A 6 23.67 12.48 9.55
C ARG A 6 22.32 12.09 8.98
N TYR A 7 21.78 10.97 9.46
CA TYR A 7 20.45 10.50 9.10
C TYR A 7 19.44 11.56 9.56
N ASP A 8 18.81 12.23 8.60
CA ASP A 8 17.65 13.07 8.87
C ASP A 8 16.43 12.15 9.10
N TYR A 9 16.37 11.60 10.31
CA TYR A 9 15.31 10.70 10.74
C TYR A 9 13.92 11.35 10.64
N ALA A 10 13.82 12.67 10.79
CA ALA A 10 12.56 13.39 10.67
C ALA A 10 12.06 13.39 9.23
N THR A 11 12.95 13.68 8.26
CA THR A 11 12.61 13.63 6.83
C THR A 11 12.24 12.22 6.37
N ILE A 12 13.01 11.20 6.78
CA ILE A 12 12.69 9.80 6.44
C ILE A 12 11.35 9.39 7.05
N ARG A 13 11.11 9.76 8.31
CA ARG A 13 9.84 9.46 8.99
C ARG A 13 8.65 10.09 8.27
N GLY A 14 8.74 11.36 7.91
CA GLY A 14 7.69 12.06 7.18
C GLY A 14 7.39 11.41 5.83
N ALA A 15 8.42 10.99 5.09
CA ALA A 15 8.24 10.27 3.83
C ALA A 15 7.55 8.91 4.01
N LEU A 16 7.91 8.15 5.05
CA LEU A 16 7.28 6.85 5.35
C LEU A 16 5.81 6.99 5.78
N ASP A 17 5.50 8.00 6.60
CA ASP A 17 4.12 8.30 7.01
C ASP A 17 3.27 8.74 5.79
N ASP A 18 3.83 9.52 4.86
CA ASP A 18 3.17 9.90 3.60
C ASP A 18 2.91 8.67 2.71
N ILE A 19 3.89 7.78 2.56
CA ILE A 19 3.73 6.51 1.83
C ILE A 19 2.59 5.68 2.43
N ALA A 20 2.57 5.49 3.75
CA ALA A 20 1.52 4.71 4.42
C ALA A 20 0.12 5.32 4.23
N THR A 21 0.04 6.66 4.31
CA THR A 21 -1.21 7.40 4.11
C THR A 21 -1.72 7.27 2.68
N ARG A 22 -0.87 7.56 1.68
CA ARG A 22 -1.24 7.45 0.26
C ARG A 22 -1.62 6.03 -0.13
N THR A 23 -0.89 5.05 0.39
CA THR A 23 -1.19 3.64 0.13
C THR A 23 -2.56 3.24 0.69
N THR A 24 -2.92 3.75 1.86
CA THR A 24 -4.26 3.55 2.44
C THR A 24 -5.35 4.15 1.56
N VAL A 25 -5.14 5.37 1.05
CA VAL A 25 -6.07 6.03 0.13
C VAL A 25 -6.22 5.24 -1.17
N LEU A 26 -5.12 4.74 -1.74
CA LEU A 26 -5.16 3.93 -2.95
C LEU A 26 -5.89 2.61 -2.74
N LEU A 27 -5.70 1.93 -1.59
CA LEU A 27 -6.46 0.72 -1.25
C LEU A 27 -7.97 0.99 -1.14
N GLN A 28 -8.37 2.12 -0.56
CA GLN A 28 -9.78 2.52 -0.47
C GLN A 28 -10.38 2.82 -1.85
N GLN A 29 -9.66 3.57 -2.69
CA GLN A 29 -10.10 3.88 -4.05
C GLN A 29 -10.24 2.61 -4.88
N ALA A 30 -9.27 1.71 -4.72
CA ALA A 30 -9.33 0.41 -5.33
C ALA A 30 -10.68 -0.24 -4.92
N GLU A 31 -10.95 -0.44 -3.63
CA GLU A 31 -12.15 -1.15 -3.17
C GLU A 31 -13.45 -0.52 -3.68
N GLY A 32 -13.45 0.82 -3.83
CA GLY A 32 -14.52 1.55 -4.50
C GLY A 32 -14.74 1.11 -5.94
N ILE A 33 -13.68 0.95 -6.75
CA ILE A 33 -13.82 0.48 -8.13
C ILE A 33 -14.35 -0.95 -8.18
N ARG A 34 -13.88 -1.84 -7.28
CA ARG A 34 -14.40 -3.21 -7.16
C ARG A 34 -15.92 -3.19 -6.89
N THR A 35 -16.35 -2.36 -5.95
CA THR A 35 -17.77 -2.20 -5.59
C THR A 35 -18.61 -1.70 -6.76
N GLU A 36 -18.12 -0.71 -7.52
CA GLU A 36 -18.83 -0.21 -8.70
C GLU A 36 -18.93 -1.28 -9.80
N GLN A 37 -17.89 -2.10 -10.00
CA GLN A 37 -17.94 -3.18 -10.99
C GLN A 37 -18.96 -4.26 -10.64
N MET A 38 -19.11 -4.62 -9.36
CA MET A 38 -20.09 -5.62 -8.94
C MET A 38 -21.53 -5.23 -9.31
N LYS A 39 -21.83 -3.93 -9.49
CA LYS A 39 -23.17 -3.47 -9.90
C LYS A 39 -23.53 -3.84 -11.34
N PHE A 40 -22.54 -4.12 -12.18
CA PHE A 40 -22.76 -4.50 -13.58
C PHE A 40 -22.85 -6.03 -13.77
N GLU A 41 -22.70 -6.81 -12.69
CA GLU A 41 -22.89 -8.25 -12.69
C GLU A 41 -24.35 -8.59 -13.02
N GLY A 42 -24.58 -9.18 -14.20
CA GLY A 42 -25.92 -9.52 -14.67
C GLY A 42 -26.65 -8.42 -15.46
N ALA A 43 -25.99 -7.28 -15.76
CA ALA A 43 -26.58 -6.23 -16.59
C ALA A 43 -26.62 -6.56 -18.10
N TRP A 44 -26.02 -7.67 -18.52
CA TRP A 44 -25.87 -8.06 -19.93
C TRP A 44 -26.78 -9.24 -20.26
N GLU A 45 -27.81 -8.99 -21.07
CA GLU A 45 -28.84 -9.97 -21.45
C GLU A 45 -28.42 -10.87 -22.62
N ASP A 46 -27.48 -10.43 -23.47
CA ASP A 46 -27.01 -11.17 -24.64
C ASP A 46 -25.83 -12.12 -24.28
N PRO A 47 -25.84 -13.40 -24.73
CA PRO A 47 -24.81 -14.39 -24.38
C PRO A 47 -23.37 -14.04 -24.80
N ASP A 48 -23.20 -13.40 -25.96
CA ASP A 48 -21.88 -13.01 -26.46
C ASP A 48 -21.34 -11.82 -25.66
N SER A 49 -22.23 -10.89 -25.32
CA SER A 49 -21.91 -9.74 -24.46
C SER A 49 -21.58 -10.16 -23.03
N ALA A 50 -22.30 -11.16 -22.49
CA ALA A 50 -22.04 -11.73 -21.18
C ALA A 50 -20.65 -12.41 -21.10
N THR A 51 -20.25 -13.11 -22.16
CA THR A 51 -18.92 -13.76 -22.24
C THR A 51 -17.79 -12.73 -22.28
N ALA A 52 -17.93 -11.69 -23.11
CA ALA A 52 -16.96 -10.60 -23.20
C ALA A 52 -16.85 -9.85 -21.85
N TYR A 53 -17.98 -9.60 -21.20
CA TYR A 53 -18.02 -8.97 -19.88
C TYR A 53 -17.30 -9.81 -18.81
N GLN A 54 -17.56 -11.11 -18.74
CA GLN A 54 -16.89 -12.02 -17.79
C GLN A 54 -15.37 -12.04 -17.98
N ALA A 55 -14.88 -11.99 -19.22
CA ALA A 55 -13.45 -11.93 -19.51
C ALA A 55 -12.81 -10.61 -19.00
N VAL A 56 -13.48 -9.48 -19.21
CA VAL A 56 -13.03 -8.17 -18.70
C VAL A 56 -13.10 -8.12 -17.17
N GLN A 57 -14.17 -8.63 -16.58
CA GLN A 57 -14.37 -8.72 -15.12
C GLN A 57 -13.27 -9.57 -14.48
N THR A 58 -12.94 -10.72 -15.07
CA THR A 58 -11.86 -11.60 -14.59
C THR A 58 -10.52 -10.89 -14.64
N LYS A 59 -10.19 -10.28 -15.80
CA LYS A 59 -8.93 -9.55 -15.96
C LYS A 59 -8.81 -8.40 -14.97
N TRP A 60 -9.90 -7.67 -14.75
CA TRP A 60 -9.95 -6.60 -13.77
C TRP A 60 -9.73 -7.13 -12.35
N ASN A 61 -10.51 -8.13 -11.91
CA ASN A 61 -10.39 -8.72 -10.58
C ASN A 61 -8.96 -9.20 -10.31
N SER A 62 -8.32 -9.89 -11.26
CA SER A 62 -6.93 -10.35 -11.09
C SER A 62 -5.94 -9.19 -10.98
N GLY A 63 -5.98 -8.22 -11.90
CA GLY A 63 -5.07 -7.07 -11.83
C GLY A 63 -5.29 -6.22 -10.58
N PHE A 64 -6.52 -6.19 -10.11
CA PHE A 64 -6.91 -5.48 -8.91
C PHE A 64 -6.41 -6.15 -7.63
N GLU A 65 -6.48 -7.49 -7.55
CA GLU A 65 -5.87 -8.27 -6.47
C GLU A 65 -4.35 -8.07 -6.43
N GLU A 66 -3.69 -8.04 -7.60
CA GLU A 66 -2.25 -7.78 -7.71
C GLU A 66 -1.89 -6.38 -7.18
N ILE A 67 -2.61 -5.34 -7.59
CA ILE A 67 -2.38 -3.97 -7.12
C ILE A 67 -2.60 -3.87 -5.61
N THR A 68 -3.70 -4.45 -5.11
CA THR A 68 -4.03 -4.45 -3.68
C THR A 68 -2.95 -5.16 -2.87
N SER A 69 -2.48 -6.31 -3.35
CA SER A 69 -1.39 -7.08 -2.73
C SER A 69 -0.08 -6.30 -2.71
N LEU A 70 0.27 -5.61 -3.82
CA LEU A 70 1.45 -4.77 -3.90
C LEU A 70 1.37 -3.59 -2.92
N LEU A 71 0.25 -2.87 -2.90
CA LEU A 71 0.02 -1.75 -1.99
C LEU A 71 0.09 -2.20 -0.53
N ALA A 72 -0.53 -3.33 -0.18
CA ALA A 72 -0.43 -3.90 1.17
C ALA A 72 1.03 -4.17 1.58
N ARG A 73 1.85 -4.73 0.69
CA ARG A 73 3.28 -4.96 0.94
C ARG A 73 4.05 -3.67 1.16
N VAL A 74 3.78 -2.64 0.35
CA VAL A 74 4.41 -1.31 0.51
C VAL A 74 4.06 -0.70 1.87
N LYS A 75 2.78 -0.75 2.26
CA LYS A 75 2.33 -0.27 3.57
C LYS A 75 3.05 -0.98 4.70
N THR A 76 3.06 -2.32 4.70
CA THR A 76 3.74 -3.11 5.73
C THR A 76 5.24 -2.82 5.78
N ALA A 77 5.90 -2.65 4.63
CA ALA A 77 7.31 -2.28 4.59
C ALA A 77 7.56 -0.91 5.22
N ALA A 78 6.70 0.08 4.94
CA ALA A 78 6.82 1.42 5.53
C ALA A 78 6.60 1.41 7.05
N GLU A 79 5.59 0.68 7.53
CA GLU A 79 5.29 0.51 8.96
C GLU A 79 6.45 -0.20 9.70
N ASN A 80 7.03 -1.24 9.09
CA ASN A 80 8.18 -1.94 9.65
C ASN A 80 9.43 -1.06 9.71
N ALA A 81 9.68 -0.25 8.67
CA ALA A 81 10.79 0.71 8.66
C ALA A 81 10.63 1.76 9.77
N VAL A 82 9.41 2.27 9.94
CA VAL A 82 9.03 3.16 11.04
C VAL A 82 9.35 2.54 12.41
N GLN A 83 8.94 1.29 12.64
CA GLN A 83 9.15 0.61 13.91
C GLN A 83 10.65 0.37 14.17
N SER A 84 11.40 -0.04 13.13
CA SER A 84 12.83 -0.22 13.21
C SER A 84 13.55 1.07 13.59
N MET A 85 13.19 2.20 12.96
CA MET A 85 13.74 3.52 13.28
C MET A 85 13.46 3.92 14.74
N GLN A 86 12.24 3.69 15.24
CA GLN A 86 11.90 3.98 16.63
C GLN A 86 12.75 3.15 17.61
N THR A 87 12.94 1.87 17.33
CA THR A 87 13.79 0.98 18.14
C THR A 87 15.24 1.45 18.15
N THR A 88 15.81 1.78 16.99
CA THR A 88 17.19 2.29 16.90
C THR A 88 17.35 3.61 17.64
N ASN A 89 16.38 4.53 17.53
CA ASN A 89 16.43 5.80 18.25
C ASN A 89 16.32 5.60 19.78
N ALA A 90 15.47 4.69 20.25
CA ALA A 90 15.37 4.36 21.66
C ALA A 90 16.67 3.75 22.21
N GLN A 91 17.30 2.84 21.46
CA GLN A 91 18.60 2.26 21.83
C GLN A 91 19.72 3.30 21.83
N ALA A 92 19.74 4.20 20.85
CA ALA A 92 20.68 5.32 20.84
C ALA A 92 20.44 6.23 22.05
N ALA A 93 19.19 6.62 22.35
CA ALA A 93 18.90 7.46 23.52
C ALA A 93 19.36 6.82 24.85
N GLN A 94 19.31 5.49 24.98
CA GLN A 94 19.82 4.75 26.14
C GLN A 94 21.35 4.64 26.15
N GLY A 95 21.98 4.43 24.98
CA GLY A 95 23.43 4.27 24.85
C GLY A 95 24.24 5.55 25.08
N TRP A 96 23.60 6.72 25.06
CA TRP A 96 24.24 8.02 25.34
C TRP A 96 24.11 8.46 26.81
N GLN A 97 23.49 7.63 27.68
CA GLN A 97 23.35 7.89 29.12
C GLN A 97 24.47 7.27 29.98
N VAL A 98 25.59 6.84 29.38
CA VAL A 98 26.76 6.32 30.10
C VAL A 98 27.98 7.21 29.88
#